data_AF-A0A6N7VWR0-F1
#
_entry.id   AF-A0A6N7VWR0-F1
#
_cell.length_a   1.000
_cell.length_b   1.000
_cell.length_c   1.000
_cell.angle_alpha   90.00
_cell.angle_beta   90.00
_cell.angle_gamma   90.00
#
_symmetry.space_group_name_H-M   'P 1'
#
loop_
_entity.id
_entity.type
_entity.pdbx_description
1 polymer ?
#
loop_
_entity_poly.entity_id
_entity_poly.type
_entity_poly.pdbx_seq_one_letter_code
_entity_poly.pdbx_strand_id
1 'polypeptide(L)'
;MYNSIKVINLVMAMELHGYNFCKDNSIKSRNLQTKAIFEKLSKIELEHYEYLKKLLKKYKDGETVSEELNLPEDKGEIFFEKRKESENLAQNLEQSMIQDMNVLRMDYLIEEDFRDYYSMSKKVEDEQLREILSHFAGWEDNHAKIFKDEYDRLMDKYMNISWGG
;
A
#
# COMPACT_ATOMS: atom_id res chain seq x y z
N MET A 1 -27.14 7.10 -1.57
CA MET A 1 -26.02 6.70 -2.45
C MET A 1 -24.93 7.75 -2.40
N TYR A 2 -23.67 7.36 -2.58
CA TYR A 2 -22.52 8.27 -2.49
C TYR A 2 -22.24 8.93 -3.84
N ASN A 3 -21.79 10.19 -3.80
CA ASN A 3 -21.43 10.93 -5.00
C ASN A 3 -20.05 10.48 -5.53
N SER A 4 -19.99 10.05 -6.79
CA SER A 4 -18.77 9.51 -7.42
C SER A 4 -17.56 10.43 -7.32
N ILE A 5 -17.73 11.72 -7.62
CA ILE A 5 -16.63 12.70 -7.53
C ILE A 5 -16.11 12.82 -6.09
N LYS A 6 -16.99 12.85 -5.08
CA LYS A 6 -16.55 12.90 -3.67
C LYS A 6 -15.81 11.63 -3.26
N VAL A 7 -16.27 10.46 -3.71
CA VAL A 7 -15.60 9.19 -3.45
C VAL A 7 -14.21 9.17 -4.10
N ILE A 8 -14.09 9.54 -5.37
CA ILE A 8 -12.79 9.58 -6.06
C ILE A 8 -11.83 10.54 -5.36
N ASN A 9 -12.28 11.72 -4.90
CA ASN A 9 -11.42 12.64 -4.16
C ASN A 9 -10.92 12.06 -2.83
N LEU A 10 -11.78 11.32 -2.12
CA LEU A 10 -11.40 10.67 -0.85
C LEU A 10 -10.31 9.62 -1.10
N VAL A 11 -10.57 8.69 -2.02
CA VAL A 11 -9.64 7.61 -2.40
C VAL A 11 -8.32 8.21 -2.89
N MET A 12 -8.37 9.22 -3.76
CA MET A 12 -7.17 9.90 -4.25
C MET A 12 -6.35 10.57 -3.12
N ALA A 13 -7.01 11.10 -2.09
CA ALA A 13 -6.31 11.64 -0.92
C ALA A 13 -5.67 10.55 -0.06
N MET A 14 -6.30 9.36 0.01
CA MET A 14 -5.78 8.18 0.70
C MET A 14 -4.52 7.65 0.01
N GLU A 15 -4.54 7.41 -1.30
CA GLU A 15 -3.35 7.00 -2.08
C GLU A 15 -2.19 8.00 -1.94
N LEU A 16 -2.50 9.31 -1.94
CA LEU A 16 -1.48 10.33 -1.73
C LEU A 16 -0.88 10.26 -0.32
N HIS A 17 -1.70 9.93 0.67
CA HIS A 17 -1.23 9.70 2.05
C HIS A 17 -0.36 8.44 2.12
N GLY A 18 -0.81 7.31 1.56
CA GLY A 18 -0.04 6.05 1.47
C GLY A 18 1.32 6.27 0.82
N TYR A 19 1.34 6.92 -0.35
CA TYR A 19 2.58 7.31 -1.04
C TYR A 19 3.55 8.08 -0.14
N ASN A 20 3.07 9.15 0.51
CA ASN A 20 3.94 9.98 1.34
C ASN A 20 4.45 9.21 2.57
N PHE A 21 3.59 8.40 3.19
CA PHE A 21 3.95 7.58 4.34
C PHE A 21 5.03 6.56 3.96
N CYS A 22 4.81 5.78 2.90
CA CYS A 22 5.79 4.83 2.38
C CYS A 22 7.10 5.53 2.01
N LYS A 23 7.04 6.63 1.25
CA LYS A 23 8.23 7.37 0.82
C LYS A 23 9.05 7.88 2.00
N ASP A 24 8.41 8.46 3.01
CA ASP A 24 9.11 8.97 4.19
C ASP A 24 9.76 7.84 5.00
N ASN A 25 9.07 6.71 5.15
CA ASN A 25 9.58 5.58 5.91
C ASN A 25 10.66 4.80 5.15
N SER A 26 10.67 4.85 3.82
CA SER A 26 11.78 4.31 3.01
C SER A 26 13.12 4.98 3.31
N ILE A 27 13.10 6.26 3.69
CA ILE A 27 14.30 7.03 4.04
C ILE A 27 14.72 6.75 5.49
N LYS A 28 13.74 6.55 6.38
CA LYS A 28 13.95 6.39 7.83
C LYS A 28 14.31 4.96 8.25
N SER A 29 13.82 3.96 7.51
CA SER A 29 14.02 2.54 7.83
C SER A 29 15.49 2.15 7.70
N ARG A 30 16.00 1.37 8.65
CA ARG A 30 17.41 0.90 8.58
C ARG A 30 17.52 -0.56 8.16
N ASN A 31 16.46 -1.35 8.35
CA ASN A 31 16.37 -2.67 7.74
C ASN A 31 16.24 -2.55 6.21
N LEU A 32 17.14 -3.21 5.47
CA LEU A 32 17.19 -3.12 4.00
C LEU A 32 15.94 -3.69 3.32
N GLN A 33 15.37 -4.76 3.86
CA GLN A 33 14.14 -5.37 3.35
C GLN A 33 12.94 -4.45 3.59
N THR A 34 12.78 -3.95 4.82
CA THR A 34 11.73 -2.98 5.17
C THR A 34 11.83 -1.73 4.32
N LYS A 35 13.04 -1.19 4.14
CA LYS A 35 13.29 -0.06 3.25
C LYS A 35 12.85 -0.37 1.82
N ALA A 36 13.24 -1.52 1.27
CA ALA A 36 12.86 -1.90 -0.09
C ALA A 36 11.34 -2.08 -0.26
N ILE A 37 10.64 -2.54 0.78
CA ILE A 37 9.17 -2.58 0.84
C ILE A 37 8.61 -1.18 0.66
N PHE A 38 8.95 -0.26 1.56
CA PHE A 38 8.48 1.11 1.48
C PHE A 38 8.84 1.83 0.17
N GLU A 39 10.07 1.62 -0.36
CA GLU A 39 10.48 2.20 -1.65
C GLU A 39 9.62 1.69 -2.81
N LYS A 40 9.28 0.40 -2.82
CA LYS A 40 8.48 -0.19 -3.89
C LYS A 40 7.01 0.21 -3.77
N LEU A 41 6.43 0.13 -2.57
CA LEU A 41 5.02 0.51 -2.35
C LEU A 41 4.80 1.98 -2.65
N SER A 42 5.70 2.88 -2.23
CA SER A 42 5.57 4.32 -2.59
C SER A 42 5.44 4.56 -4.10
N LYS A 43 6.09 3.76 -4.94
CA LYS A 43 5.96 3.90 -6.40
C LYS A 43 4.60 3.42 -6.90
N ILE A 44 4.08 2.33 -6.32
CA ILE A 44 2.76 1.78 -6.63
C ILE A 44 1.66 2.78 -6.23
N GLU A 45 1.70 3.27 -4.99
CA GLU A 45 0.77 4.29 -4.47
C GLU A 45 0.73 5.56 -5.33
N LEU A 46 1.89 5.99 -5.84
CA LEU A 46 1.95 7.14 -6.74
C LEU A 46 1.29 6.85 -8.10
N GLU A 47 1.43 5.63 -8.63
CA GLU A 47 0.76 5.19 -9.85
C GLU A 47 -0.77 5.15 -9.67
N HIS A 48 -1.24 4.65 -8.52
CA HIS A 48 -2.65 4.67 -8.12
C HIS A 48 -3.19 6.10 -8.02
N TYR A 49 -2.49 7.00 -7.33
CA TYR A 49 -2.86 8.41 -7.23
C TYR A 49 -2.99 9.07 -8.60
N GLU A 50 -2.01 8.88 -9.50
CA GLU A 50 -2.07 9.48 -10.84
C GLU A 50 -3.16 8.86 -11.72
N TYR A 51 -3.49 7.58 -11.53
CA TYR A 51 -4.67 6.96 -12.13
C TYR A 51 -5.97 7.65 -11.66
N LEU A 52 -6.16 7.79 -10.35
CA LEU A 52 -7.37 8.41 -9.78
C LEU A 52 -7.50 9.88 -10.15
N LYS A 53 -6.40 10.60 -10.29
CA LYS A 53 -6.39 11.99 -10.75
C LYS A 53 -6.88 12.13 -12.19
N LYS A 54 -6.50 11.19 -13.08
CA LYS A 54 -7.04 11.12 -14.45
C LYS A 54 -8.51 10.72 -14.44
N LEU A 55 -8.89 9.76 -13.61
CA LEU A 55 -10.28 9.33 -13.43
C LEU A 55 -11.16 10.51 -12.98
N LEU A 56 -10.74 11.24 -11.95
CA LEU A 56 -11.44 12.42 -11.43
C LEU A 56 -11.69 13.46 -12.52
N LYS A 57 -10.71 13.69 -13.41
CA LYS A 57 -10.86 14.60 -14.53
C LYS A 57 -11.98 14.16 -15.46
N LYS A 58 -12.00 12.90 -15.88
CA LYS A 58 -13.07 12.35 -16.74
C LYS A 58 -14.45 12.54 -16.12
N TYR A 59 -14.61 12.23 -14.83
CA TYR A 59 -15.87 12.42 -14.11
C TYR A 59 -16.31 13.89 -14.00
N LYS A 60 -15.37 14.83 -13.86
CA LYS A 60 -15.67 16.27 -13.81
C LYS A 60 -16.07 16.81 -15.18
N ASP A 61 -15.46 16.29 -16.24
CA ASP A 61 -15.70 16.71 -17.62
C ASP A 61 -16.96 16.03 -18.20
N GLY A 62 -17.58 15.09 -17.46
CA GLY A 62 -18.75 14.31 -17.90
C GLY A 62 -18.41 13.29 -19.00
N GLU A 63 -17.12 12.99 -19.17
CA GLU A 63 -16.63 12.01 -20.12
C GLU A 63 -16.88 10.60 -19.58
N THR A 64 -17.38 9.71 -20.43
CA THR A 64 -17.38 8.28 -20.12
C THR A 64 -15.94 7.85 -19.91
N VAL A 65 -15.68 7.04 -18.89
CA VAL A 65 -14.35 6.49 -18.67
C VAL A 65 -14.07 5.48 -19.80
N SER A 66 -13.47 5.99 -20.88
CA SER A 66 -13.11 5.21 -22.07
C SER A 66 -12.13 4.09 -21.74
N GLU A 67 -12.09 3.06 -22.60
CA GLU A 67 -11.15 1.92 -22.59
C GLU A 67 -9.67 2.35 -22.53
N GLU A 68 -9.36 3.61 -22.84
CA GLU A 68 -7.99 4.16 -22.77
C GLU A 68 -7.46 4.29 -21.32
N LEU A 69 -8.33 4.31 -20.31
CA LEU A 69 -7.90 4.37 -18.91
C LEU A 69 -7.72 2.95 -18.34
N ASN A 70 -6.64 2.29 -18.75
CA ASN A 70 -6.28 0.98 -18.21
C ASN A 70 -5.97 1.07 -16.71
N LEU A 71 -6.53 0.13 -15.93
CA LEU A 71 -6.12 -0.05 -14.54
C LEU A 71 -4.62 -0.35 -14.48
N PRO A 72 -3.87 0.24 -13.52
CA PRO A 72 -2.49 -0.15 -13.30
C PRO A 72 -2.38 -1.63 -12.93
N GLU A 73 -1.25 -2.25 -13.24
CA GLU A 73 -0.95 -3.59 -12.76
C GLU A 73 -0.35 -3.49 -11.36
N ASP A 74 -0.96 -4.15 -10.37
CA ASP A 74 -0.32 -4.33 -9.06
C ASP A 74 0.84 -5.33 -9.17
N LYS A 75 2.05 -4.83 -8.93
CA LYS A 75 3.31 -5.59 -9.00
C LYS A 75 3.96 -5.77 -7.63
N GLY A 76 3.20 -5.59 -6.55
CA GLY A 76 3.68 -5.74 -5.18
C GLY A 76 4.22 -7.14 -4.91
N GLU A 77 3.36 -8.15 -4.95
CA GLU A 77 3.69 -9.53 -4.54
C GLU A 77 4.91 -10.11 -5.26
N ILE A 78 4.93 -10.03 -6.59
CA ILE A 78 6.03 -10.58 -7.42
C ILE A 78 7.39 -9.99 -7.04
N PHE A 79 7.43 -8.72 -6.64
CA PHE A 79 8.67 -8.07 -6.25
C PHE A 79 9.18 -8.59 -4.90
N PHE A 80 8.27 -8.83 -3.94
CA PHE A 80 8.64 -9.24 -2.59
C PHE A 80 8.98 -10.71 -2.45
N GLU A 81 8.31 -11.59 -3.20
CA GLU A 81 8.69 -13.01 -3.27
C GLU A 81 10.15 -13.17 -3.73
N LYS A 82 10.52 -12.49 -4.82
CA LYS A 82 11.89 -12.52 -5.36
C LYS A 82 12.93 -11.97 -4.38
N ARG A 83 12.55 -10.99 -3.54
CA ARG A 83 13.49 -10.38 -2.59
C ARG A 83 13.69 -11.23 -1.34
N LYS A 84 12.62 -11.89 -0.83
CA LYS A 84 12.69 -12.83 0.30
C LYS A 84 13.75 -13.92 0.08
N GLU A 85 13.94 -14.38 -1.16
CA GLU A 85 14.95 -15.40 -1.51
C GLU A 85 16.40 -14.87 -1.50
N SER A 86 16.60 -13.56 -1.67
CA SER A 86 17.92 -12.97 -1.95
C SER A 86 18.69 -12.46 -0.72
N GLU A 87 18.04 -12.27 0.43
CA GLU A 87 18.65 -11.63 1.62
C GLU A 87 18.92 -12.61 2.77
N ASN A 88 19.98 -13.41 2.60
CA ASN A 88 20.61 -14.21 3.68
C ASN A 88 21.81 -13.51 4.35
N LEU A 89 22.03 -12.20 4.10
CA LEU A 89 23.22 -11.50 4.58
C LEU A 89 22.93 -10.61 5.79
N ALA A 90 23.51 -11.05 6.90
CA ALA A 90 23.44 -10.48 8.22
C ALA A 90 23.90 -9.02 8.28
N GLN A 91 23.04 -8.15 8.83
CA GLN A 91 23.41 -7.09 9.78
C GLN A 91 22.13 -6.48 10.35
N ASN A 92 21.72 -6.89 11.56
CA ASN A 92 20.66 -6.23 12.30
C ASN A 92 21.25 -5.56 13.54
N LEU A 93 21.21 -4.24 13.59
CA LEU A 93 21.29 -3.50 14.84
C LEU A 93 19.95 -3.69 15.57
N GLU A 94 19.94 -4.42 16.69
CA GLU A 94 18.72 -4.85 17.42
C GLU A 94 17.75 -3.69 17.72
N GLN A 95 18.29 -2.53 18.11
CA GLN A 95 17.48 -1.36 18.46
C GLN A 95 16.75 -0.75 17.24
N SER A 96 17.22 -1.00 16.01
CA SER A 96 16.53 -0.58 14.79
C SER A 96 15.25 -1.36 14.53
N MET A 97 15.20 -2.62 14.97
CA MET A 97 14.10 -3.52 14.62
C MET A 97 12.77 -3.07 15.20
N ILE A 98 12.77 -2.52 16.43
CA ILE A 98 11.54 -2.01 17.06
C ILE A 98 10.96 -0.83 16.26
N GLN A 99 11.82 0.08 15.79
CA GLN A 99 11.36 1.22 15.00
C GLN A 99 10.78 0.76 13.65
N ASP A 100 11.50 -0.13 12.95
CA ASP A 100 11.06 -0.70 11.67
C ASP A 100 9.73 -1.48 11.84
N MET A 101 9.59 -2.27 12.92
CA MET A 101 8.35 -2.97 13.26
C MET A 101 7.18 -2.01 13.53
N ASN A 102 7.39 -0.91 14.24
CA ASN A 102 6.32 0.05 14.51
C ASN A 102 5.79 0.68 13.22
N VAL A 103 6.67 1.08 12.30
CA VAL A 103 6.24 1.71 11.04
C VAL A 103 5.58 0.69 10.10
N LEU A 104 6.08 -0.56 10.06
CA LEU A 104 5.42 -1.66 9.33
C LEU A 104 4.01 -1.93 9.89
N ARG A 105 3.85 -1.91 11.21
CA ARG A 105 2.55 -2.11 11.85
C ARG A 105 1.59 -0.97 11.52
N MET A 106 2.09 0.25 11.48
CA MET A 106 1.29 1.41 11.09
C MET A 106 0.82 1.29 9.65
N ASP A 107 1.71 0.96 8.70
CA ASP A 107 1.30 0.84 7.29
C ASP A 107 0.33 -0.31 7.08
N TYR A 108 0.55 -1.47 7.71
CA TYR A 108 -0.42 -2.57 7.71
C TYR A 108 -1.84 -2.10 8.11
N LEU A 109 -1.96 -1.28 9.16
CA LEU A 109 -3.25 -0.77 9.61
C LEU A 109 -3.84 0.28 8.65
N ILE A 110 -2.98 1.08 8.01
CA ILE A 110 -3.40 2.04 6.98
C ILE A 110 -4.02 1.29 5.80
N GLU A 111 -3.35 0.26 5.29
CA GLU A 111 -3.87 -0.52 4.15
C GLU A 111 -5.14 -1.30 4.51
N GLU A 112 -5.25 -1.82 5.74
CA GLU A 112 -6.50 -2.42 6.21
C GLU A 112 -7.66 -1.40 6.24
N ASP A 113 -7.40 -0.19 6.74
CA ASP A 113 -8.39 0.88 6.72
C ASP A 113 -8.76 1.25 5.27
N PHE A 114 -7.78 1.32 4.36
CA PHE A 114 -8.02 1.66 2.95
C PHE A 114 -8.88 0.61 2.25
N ARG A 115 -8.55 -0.68 2.40
CA ARG A 115 -9.38 -1.81 1.95
C ARG A 115 -10.83 -1.71 2.43
N ASP A 116 -11.01 -1.42 3.72
CA ASP A 116 -12.34 -1.31 4.34
C ASP A 116 -13.11 -0.10 3.81
N TYR A 117 -12.42 1.03 3.59
CA TYR A 117 -13.00 2.19 2.94
C TYR A 117 -13.38 1.89 1.50
N TYR A 118 -12.56 1.19 0.73
CA TYR A 118 -12.87 0.86 -0.67
C TYR A 118 -14.05 -0.11 -0.79
N SER A 119 -14.31 -0.91 0.25
CA SER A 119 -15.55 -1.68 0.38
C SER A 119 -16.83 -0.82 0.45
N MET A 120 -16.71 0.50 0.62
CA MET A 120 -17.82 1.46 0.44
C MET A 120 -18.31 1.56 -1.01
N SER A 121 -17.57 1.00 -1.98
CA SER A 121 -17.93 0.91 -3.41
C SER A 121 -19.36 0.43 -3.64
N LYS A 122 -19.88 -0.44 -2.76
CA LYS A 122 -21.27 -0.94 -2.77
C LYS A 122 -22.34 0.16 -2.63
N LYS A 123 -21.97 1.35 -2.15
CA LYS A 123 -22.85 2.51 -1.97
C LYS A 123 -22.79 3.50 -3.14
N VAL A 124 -21.95 3.24 -4.14
CA VAL A 124 -21.80 4.00 -5.38
C VAL A 124 -22.74 3.41 -6.44
N GLU A 125 -23.52 4.27 -7.09
CA GLU A 125 -24.44 3.86 -8.18
C GLU A 125 -23.70 3.47 -9.45
N ASP A 126 -22.64 4.23 -9.77
CA ASP A 126 -21.80 4.03 -10.94
C ASP A 126 -21.10 2.66 -10.88
N GLU A 127 -21.50 1.76 -11.78
CA GLU A 127 -20.96 0.40 -11.88
C GLU A 127 -19.45 0.42 -12.13
N GLN A 128 -19.00 1.29 -13.04
CA GLN A 128 -17.61 1.34 -13.45
C GLN A 128 -16.72 1.82 -12.30
N LEU A 129 -17.15 2.86 -11.58
CA LEU A 129 -16.43 3.28 -10.37
C LEU A 129 -16.44 2.17 -9.32
N ARG A 130 -17.54 1.44 -9.16
CA ARG A 130 -17.63 0.35 -8.19
C ARG A 130 -16.66 -0.79 -8.52
N GLU A 131 -16.52 -1.15 -9.79
CA GLU A 131 -15.55 -2.15 -10.26
C GLU A 131 -14.11 -1.69 -9.98
N ILE A 132 -13.76 -0.44 -10.35
CA ILE A 132 -12.45 0.15 -10.07
C ILE A 132 -12.12 0.09 -8.57
N LEU A 133 -13.03 0.54 -7.72
CA LEU A 133 -12.82 0.54 -6.26
C LEU A 133 -12.71 -0.88 -5.68
N SER A 134 -13.35 -1.87 -6.32
CA SER A 134 -13.22 -3.27 -5.90
C SER A 134 -11.85 -3.84 -6.25
N HIS A 135 -11.24 -3.41 -7.37
CA HIS A 135 -9.85 -3.75 -7.69
C HIS A 135 -8.86 -3.13 -6.69
N PHE A 136 -9.03 -1.83 -6.39
CA PHE A 136 -8.21 -1.14 -5.40
C PHE A 136 -8.30 -1.85 -4.03
N ALA A 137 -9.49 -2.22 -3.57
CA ALA A 137 -9.65 -2.97 -2.32
C ALA A 137 -8.84 -4.29 -2.30
N GLY A 138 -8.73 -4.97 -3.44
CA GLY A 138 -7.91 -6.17 -3.58
C GLY A 138 -6.40 -5.88 -3.52
N TRP A 139 -5.96 -4.76 -4.09
CA TRP A 139 -4.56 -4.31 -3.99
C TRP A 139 -4.19 -3.96 -2.55
N GLU A 140 -5.04 -3.21 -1.84
CA GLU A 140 -4.81 -2.88 -0.43
C GLU A 140 -4.71 -4.12 0.46
N ASP A 141 -5.50 -5.17 0.17
CA ASP A 141 -5.40 -6.44 0.92
C ASP A 141 -4.03 -7.10 0.72
N ASN A 142 -3.51 -7.11 -0.52
CA ASN A 142 -2.18 -7.61 -0.83
C ASN A 142 -1.08 -6.77 -0.16
N HIS A 143 -1.22 -5.45 -0.17
CA HIS A 143 -0.27 -4.52 0.45
C HIS A 143 -0.23 -4.70 1.96
N ALA A 144 -1.39 -4.77 2.61
CA ALA A 144 -1.53 -5.08 4.03
C ALA A 144 -0.81 -6.40 4.37
N LYS A 145 -1.00 -7.43 3.54
CA LYS A 145 -0.32 -8.72 3.72
C LYS A 145 1.20 -8.59 3.64
N ILE A 146 1.73 -7.84 2.68
CA ILE A 146 3.18 -7.61 2.55
C ILE A 146 3.76 -7.00 3.83
N PHE A 147 3.12 -5.95 4.35
CA PHE A 147 3.57 -5.30 5.59
C PHE A 147 3.46 -6.21 6.80
N LYS A 148 2.36 -6.97 6.91
CA LYS A 148 2.15 -7.91 8.02
C LYS A 148 3.16 -9.04 8.01
N ASP A 149 3.42 -9.64 6.86
CA ASP A 149 4.41 -10.71 6.69
C ASP A 149 5.82 -10.23 7.12
N GLU A 150 6.22 -9.01 6.74
CA GLU A 150 7.53 -8.46 7.12
C GLU A 150 7.58 -8.10 8.62
N TYR A 151 6.50 -7.54 9.16
CA TYR A 151 6.38 -7.29 10.60
C TYR A 151 6.55 -8.58 11.41
N ASP A 152 5.84 -9.65 11.03
CA ASP A 152 5.91 -10.94 11.71
C ASP A 152 7.32 -11.53 11.62
N ARG A 153 7.97 -11.43 10.45
CA ARG A 153 9.36 -11.87 10.27
C ARG A 153 10.32 -11.12 11.21
N LEU A 154 10.18 -9.80 11.34
CA LEU A 154 11.02 -9.02 12.25
C LEU A 154 10.71 -9.32 13.72
N MET A 155 9.43 -9.51 14.07
CA MET A 155 9.00 -9.92 15.41
C MET A 155 9.61 -11.27 15.78
N ASP A 156 9.48 -12.28 14.92
CA ASP A 156 10.06 -13.61 15.14
C ASP A 156 11.57 -13.52 15.32
N LYS A 157 12.26 -12.75 14.48
CA LYS A 157 13.69 -12.53 14.61
C LYS A 157 14.04 -11.86 15.95
N TYR A 158 13.28 -10.85 16.37
CA TYR A 158 13.48 -10.15 17.63
C TYR A 158 13.31 -11.08 18.84
N MET A 159 12.27 -11.91 18.84
CA MET A 159 11.97 -12.85 19.93
C MET A 159 13.01 -13.97 20.08
N ASN A 160 13.74 -14.29 19.00
CA ASN A 160 14.81 -15.29 19.00
C ASN A 160 16.21 -14.71 19.27
N ILE A 161 16.34 -13.40 19.50
CA ILE A 161 17.60 -12.82 19.97
C ILE A 161 17.87 -13.35 21.38
N SER A 162 19.09 -13.87 21.59
CA SER A 162 19.55 -14.22 22.93
C SER A 162 19.79 -12.94 23.72
N TRP A 163 18.83 -12.55 24.55
CA TRP A 163 19.03 -11.53 25.57
C TRP A 163 20.05 -12.10 26.56
N GLY A 164 21.33 -11.73 26.38
CA GLY A 164 22.40 -12.17 27.27
C GLY A 164 22.03 -11.86 28.72
N GLY A 165 21.88 -12.91 29.52
CA GLY A 165 21.80 -12.82 30.98
C GLY A 165 23.17 -12.60 31.60
#